data_AF-A0A2W4J9U8-F1
#
_entry.id   AF-A0A2W4J9U8-F1
#
_cell.length_a   1.000
_cell.length_b   1.000
_cell.length_c   1.000
_cell.angle_alpha   90.00
_cell.angle_beta   90.00
_cell.angle_gamma   90.00
#
_symmetry.space_group_name_H-M   'P 1'
#
loop_
_entity.id
_entity.type
_entity.pdbx_description
1 polymer ?
#
loop_
_entity_poly.entity_id
_entity_poly.type
_entity_poly.pdbx_seq_one_letter_code
_entity_poly.pdbx_strand_id
1 'polypeptide(L)'
;MADQLYLDPTRATTAARDLSAAGKRLKDLRDSDGAEIAALSSKPPWGNDDVGAAFEQTYRTVERQVLDAWENLSAYIEGLGAAVTLTVQRNLQTDIDAAGRIGRAGKRA
;
A
#
# COMPACT_ATOMS: atom_id res chain seq x y z
N MET A 1 8.68 17.04 -24.35
CA MET A 1 9.49 17.70 -23.32
C MET A 1 8.99 17.18 -21.98
N ALA A 2 9.85 16.56 -21.18
CA ALA A 2 9.43 16.03 -19.88
C ALA A 2 9.07 17.20 -18.96
N ASP A 3 7.85 17.19 -18.46
CA ASP A 3 7.41 18.14 -17.43
C ASP A 3 8.28 17.91 -16.19
N GLN A 4 9.01 18.94 -15.75
CA GLN A 4 9.90 18.81 -14.60
C GLN A 4 9.06 18.82 -13.33
N LEU A 5 8.83 17.63 -12.78
CA LEU A 5 8.14 17.46 -11.51
C LEU A 5 9.07 17.89 -10.36
N TYR A 6 8.82 19.09 -9.82
CA TYR A 6 9.47 19.53 -8.59
C TYR A 6 8.74 18.96 -7.36
N LEU A 7 9.34 17.95 -6.73
CA LEU A 7 8.85 17.36 -5.49
C LEU A 7 9.61 17.94 -4.30
N ASP A 8 8.89 18.52 -3.35
CA ASP A 8 9.46 18.85 -2.03
C ASP A 8 9.83 17.54 -1.31
N PRO A 9 11.13 17.28 -1.05
CA PRO A 9 11.58 16.01 -0.49
C PRO A 9 11.03 15.73 0.91
N THR A 10 10.85 16.79 1.71
CA THR A 10 10.31 16.66 3.07
C THR A 10 8.84 16.27 3.00
N ARG A 11 8.04 16.98 2.19
CA ARG A 11 6.63 16.65 2.00
C ARG A 11 6.43 15.26 1.40
N ALA A 12 7.24 14.90 0.41
CA ALA A 12 7.18 13.58 -0.21
C ALA A 12 7.53 12.46 0.79
N THR A 13 8.55 12.65 1.63
CA THR A 13 8.91 11.68 2.68
C THR A 13 7.83 11.54 3.75
N THR A 14 7.22 12.65 4.18
CA THR A 14 6.10 12.61 5.14
C THR A 14 4.91 11.87 4.55
N ALA A 15 4.47 12.23 3.34
CA ALA A 15 3.36 11.55 2.67
C ALA A 15 3.65 10.06 2.46
N ALA A 16 4.89 9.68 2.16
CA ALA A 16 5.30 8.29 2.02
C ALA A 16 5.16 7.51 3.34
N ARG A 17 5.55 8.12 4.48
CA ARG A 17 5.35 7.52 5.81
C ARG A 17 3.87 7.37 6.14
N ASP A 18 3.06 8.37 5.82
CA ASP A 18 1.61 8.33 6.05
C ASP A 18 0.96 7.20 5.23
N LEU A 19 1.39 7.01 3.98
CA LEU A 19 0.96 5.88 3.15
C LEU A 19 1.37 4.54 3.77
N SER A 20 2.62 4.38 4.17
CA SER A 20 3.06 3.14 4.84
C SER A 20 2.27 2.86 6.11
N ALA A 21 1.99 3.88 6.93
CA ALA A 21 1.18 3.75 8.13
C ALA A 21 -0.28 3.40 7.81
N ALA A 22 -0.85 3.98 6.76
CA ALA A 22 -2.21 3.66 6.30
C ALA A 22 -2.32 2.22 5.80
N GLY A 23 -1.35 1.75 5.00
CA GLY A 23 -1.27 0.37 4.54
C GLY A 23 -1.20 -0.62 5.71
N LYS A 24 -0.33 -0.33 6.69
CA LYS A 24 -0.25 -1.12 7.92
C LYS A 24 -1.57 -1.13 8.70
N ARG A 25 -2.23 0.03 8.86
CA ARG A 25 -3.52 0.10 9.55
C ARG A 25 -4.60 -0.71 8.83
N LEU A 26 -4.62 -0.69 7.50
CA LEU A 26 -5.54 -1.50 6.71
C LEU A 26 -5.27 -3.00 6.90
N LYS A 27 -3.99 -3.39 6.98
CA LYS A 27 -3.59 -4.77 7.28
C LYS A 27 -4.05 -5.19 8.67
N ASP A 28 -3.82 -4.35 9.68
CA ASP A 28 -4.24 -4.62 11.05
C ASP A 28 -5.78 -4.81 11.13
N LEU A 29 -6.56 -3.99 10.42
CA LEU A 29 -8.02 -4.16 10.32
C LEU A 29 -8.44 -5.43 9.55
N ARG A 30 -7.68 -5.80 8.52
CA ARG A 30 -7.91 -7.05 7.80
C ARG A 30 -7.68 -8.26 8.70
N ASP A 31 -6.69 -8.17 9.58
CA ASP A 31 -6.31 -9.23 10.54
C ASP A 31 -7.22 -9.27 11.78
N SER A 32 -7.94 -8.18 12.09
CA SER A 32 -8.99 -8.17 13.11
C SER A 32 -10.37 -8.47 12.51
N ASP A 33 -10.97 -7.47 11.88
CA ASP A 33 -12.38 -7.46 11.48
C ASP A 33 -12.59 -8.43 10.31
N GLY A 34 -11.65 -8.47 9.37
CA GLY A 34 -11.66 -9.43 8.28
C GLY A 34 -11.51 -10.88 8.75
N ALA A 35 -10.73 -11.11 9.82
CA ALA A 35 -10.61 -12.43 10.43
C ALA A 35 -11.88 -12.83 11.20
N GLU A 36 -12.52 -11.87 11.88
CA GLU A 36 -13.82 -12.07 12.54
C GLU A 36 -14.91 -12.42 11.52
N ILE A 37 -15.00 -11.70 10.39
CA ILE A 37 -15.91 -12.04 9.29
C ILE A 37 -15.68 -13.48 8.83
N ALA A 38 -14.43 -13.83 8.49
CA ALA A 38 -14.12 -15.19 8.04
C ALA A 38 -14.48 -16.26 9.09
N ALA A 39 -14.30 -15.96 10.37
CA ALA A 39 -14.65 -16.84 11.47
C ALA A 39 -16.18 -17.00 11.63
N LEU A 40 -16.94 -15.90 11.58
CA LEU A 40 -18.41 -15.93 11.64
C LEU A 40 -18.99 -16.71 10.48
N SER A 41 -18.42 -16.52 9.29
CA SER A 41 -18.87 -17.24 8.11
C SER A 41 -18.59 -18.74 8.20
N SER A 42 -17.63 -19.21 9.01
CA SER A 42 -17.30 -20.65 9.11
C SER A 42 -18.49 -21.54 9.51
N LYS A 43 -19.53 -20.96 10.15
CA LYS A 43 -20.79 -21.62 10.45
C LYS A 43 -21.91 -20.81 9.80
N PRO A 44 -22.44 -21.24 8.64
CA PRO A 44 -23.43 -20.48 7.95
C PRO A 44 -24.70 -20.27 8.80
N PRO A 45 -25.18 -19.04 8.96
CA PRO A 45 -26.42 -18.74 9.70
C PRO A 45 -27.70 -19.03 8.89
N TRP A 46 -27.57 -19.40 7.61
CA TRP A 46 -28.68 -19.80 6.74
C TRP A 46 -29.02 -21.30 6.88
N GLY A 47 -30.20 -21.69 6.38
CA GLY A 47 -30.66 -23.08 6.40
C GLY A 47 -29.81 -24.01 5.52
N ASN A 48 -29.96 -25.32 5.74
CA ASN A 48 -29.35 -26.36 4.89
C ASN A 48 -30.25 -26.76 3.70
N ASP A 49 -31.19 -25.88 3.30
CA ASP A 49 -32.06 -26.08 2.16
C ASP A 49 -31.41 -25.56 0.86
N ASP A 50 -32.08 -25.77 -0.27
CA ASP A 50 -31.58 -25.34 -1.57
C ASP A 50 -31.36 -23.81 -1.64
N VAL A 51 -32.17 -23.04 -0.91
CA VAL A 51 -32.04 -21.58 -0.81
C VAL A 51 -30.78 -21.21 -0.05
N GLY A 52 -30.53 -21.84 1.11
CA GLY A 52 -29.30 -21.64 1.87
C GLY A 52 -28.05 -22.09 1.12
N ALA A 53 -28.12 -23.19 0.37
CA ALA A 53 -27.01 -23.63 -0.48
C ALA A 53 -26.69 -22.62 -1.60
N ALA A 54 -27.71 -22.04 -2.25
CA ALA A 54 -27.51 -21.01 -3.26
C ALA A 54 -26.95 -19.71 -2.67
N PHE A 55 -27.39 -19.34 -1.47
CA PHE A 55 -26.86 -18.19 -0.74
C PHE A 55 -25.40 -18.40 -0.35
N GLU A 56 -25.06 -19.56 0.24
CA GLU A 56 -23.69 -19.97 0.59
C GLU A 56 -22.74 -19.75 -0.59
N GLN A 57 -23.09 -20.28 -1.76
CA GLN A 57 -22.23 -20.23 -2.94
C GLN A 57 -21.89 -18.79 -3.35
N THR A 58 -22.92 -17.93 -3.39
CA THR A 58 -22.74 -16.53 -3.78
C THR A 58 -21.99 -15.76 -2.69
N TYR A 59 -22.39 -15.92 -1.44
CA TYR A 59 -21.78 -15.28 -0.29
C TYR A 59 -20.29 -15.60 -0.19
N ARG A 60 -19.91 -16.87 -0.30
CA ARG A 60 -18.50 -17.31 -0.25
C ARG A 60 -17.63 -16.77 -1.34
N THR A 61 -18.21 -16.58 -2.52
CA THR A 61 -17.49 -16.00 -3.66
C THR A 61 -17.18 -14.54 -3.38
N VAL A 62 -18.17 -13.78 -2.92
CA VAL A 62 -18.02 -12.35 -2.60
C VAL A 62 -17.14 -12.13 -1.37
N GLU A 63 -17.34 -12.91 -0.29
CA GLU A 63 -16.53 -12.86 0.93
C GLU A 63 -15.05 -12.98 0.59
N ARG A 64 -14.68 -14.01 -0.17
CA ARG A 64 -13.29 -14.24 -0.57
C ARG A 64 -12.73 -13.09 -1.39
N GLN A 65 -13.48 -12.61 -2.38
CA GLN A 65 -13.05 -11.47 -3.20
C GLN A 65 -12.77 -10.22 -2.36
N VAL A 66 -13.65 -9.92 -1.40
CA VAL A 66 -13.48 -8.76 -0.50
C VAL A 66 -12.26 -8.95 0.40
N LEU A 67 -12.13 -10.12 1.04
CA LEU A 67 -11.03 -10.41 1.95
C LEU A 67 -9.67 -10.42 1.25
N ASP A 68 -9.60 -10.93 0.01
CA ASP A 68 -8.40 -10.92 -0.81
C ASP A 68 -8.07 -9.52 -1.32
N ALA A 69 -9.08 -8.76 -1.78
CA ALA A 69 -8.89 -7.40 -2.24
C ALA A 69 -8.38 -6.49 -1.11
N TRP A 70 -8.89 -6.67 0.11
CA TRP A 70 -8.44 -5.93 1.29
C TRP A 70 -6.98 -6.22 1.60
N GLU A 71 -6.58 -7.51 1.65
CA GLU A 71 -5.19 -7.91 1.87
C GLU A 71 -4.27 -7.25 0.83
N ASN A 72 -4.61 -7.38 -0.46
CA ASN A 72 -3.83 -6.82 -1.55
C ASN A 72 -3.72 -5.29 -1.48
N LEU A 73 -4.82 -4.60 -1.19
CA LEU A 73 -4.85 -3.14 -1.07
C LEU A 73 -3.94 -2.66 0.06
N SER A 74 -3.95 -3.35 1.20
CA SER A 74 -3.09 -3.03 2.34
C SER A 74 -1.61 -3.12 1.96
N ALA A 75 -1.21 -4.19 1.29
CA ALA A 75 0.15 -4.42 0.82
C ALA A 75 0.58 -3.40 -0.24
N TYR A 76 -0.30 -3.04 -1.18
CA TYR A 76 0.01 -2.04 -2.21
C TYR A 76 0.23 -0.65 -1.62
N ILE A 77 -0.61 -0.23 -0.68
CA ILE A 77 -0.47 1.08 -0.03
C ILE A 77 0.81 1.13 0.81
N GLU A 78 1.09 0.07 1.58
CA GLU A 78 2.31 -0.01 2.37
C GLU A 78 3.57 0.05 1.50
N GLY A 79 3.59 -0.78 0.45
CA GLY A 79 4.67 -0.87 -0.53
C GLY A 79 4.87 0.43 -1.32
N LEU A 80 3.79 1.15 -1.65
CA LEU A 80 3.87 2.45 -2.29
C LEU A 80 4.60 3.47 -1.41
N GLY A 81 4.27 3.54 -0.11
CA GLY A 81 4.98 4.41 0.83
C GLY A 81 6.47 4.07 0.92
N ALA A 82 6.82 2.77 0.94
CA ALA A 82 8.21 2.34 0.93
C ALA A 82 8.94 2.73 -0.38
N ALA A 83 8.30 2.55 -1.53
CA ALA A 83 8.86 2.86 -2.84
C ALA A 83 9.09 4.37 -3.04
N VAL A 84 8.15 5.21 -2.58
CA VAL A 84 8.30 6.67 -2.62
C VAL A 84 9.46 7.11 -1.73
N THR A 85 9.55 6.59 -0.51
CA THR A 85 10.66 6.90 0.42
C THR A 85 12.02 6.58 -0.22
N LEU A 86 12.16 5.40 -0.81
CA LEU A 86 13.38 4.97 -1.48
C LEU A 86 13.72 5.87 -2.68
N THR A 87 12.72 6.28 -3.45
CA THR A 87 12.91 7.13 -4.63
C THR A 87 13.38 8.53 -4.23
N VAL A 88 12.77 9.14 -3.20
CA VAL A 88 13.19 10.45 -2.69
C VAL A 88 14.64 10.40 -2.17
N GLN A 89 15.00 9.37 -1.41
CA GLN A 89 16.37 9.19 -0.92
C GLN A 89 17.40 9.08 -2.06
N ARG A 90 17.08 8.31 -3.11
CA ARG A 90 17.96 8.15 -4.27
C ARG A 90 18.14 9.45 -5.06
N ASN A 91 17.07 10.22 -5.22
CA ASN A 91 17.14 11.50 -5.93
C ASN A 91 17.99 12.51 -5.14
N LEU A 92 17.79 12.62 -3.82
CA LEU A 92 18.61 13.48 -2.96
C LEU A 92 20.09 13.11 -3.00
N GLN A 93 20.41 11.82 -2.94
CA GLN A 93 21.80 11.36 -3.04
C GLN A 93 22.42 11.71 -4.39
N THR A 94 21.65 11.55 -5.47
CA THR A 94 22.09 11.90 -6.83
C THR A 94 22.38 13.40 -6.95
N ASP A 95 21.54 14.26 -6.37
CA ASP A 95 21.73 15.71 -6.37
C ASP A 95 22.97 16.13 -5.58
N ILE A 96 23.22 15.52 -4.42
CA ILE A 96 24.42 15.75 -3.61
C ILE A 96 25.67 15.35 -4.39
N ASP A 97 25.66 14.18 -5.03
CA ASP A 97 26.79 13.68 -5.82
C ASP A 97 27.08 14.57 -7.03
N ALA A 98 26.03 15.05 -7.71
CA ALA A 98 26.12 15.97 -8.83
C ALA A 98 26.72 17.32 -8.40
N ALA A 99 26.22 17.92 -7.32
CA ALA A 99 26.74 19.17 -6.77
C ALA A 99 28.23 19.06 -6.40
N GLY A 100 28.63 17.94 -5.77
CA GLY A 100 30.03 17.67 -5.44
C GLY A 100 30.96 17.48 -6.65
N ARG A 101 30.43 17.02 -7.80
CA ARG A 101 31.19 16.95 -9.05
C ARG A 101 31.36 18.33 -9.70
N ILE A 102 30.28 19.12 -9.76
CA ILE A 102 30.31 20.48 -10.31
C ILE A 102 31.26 21.37 -9.49
N GLY A 103 31.18 21.32 -8.16
CA GLY A 103 32.07 22.10 -7.29
C GLY A 103 33.56 21.74 -7.48
N ARG A 104 33.88 20.47 -7.74
CA ARG A 104 35.25 20.04 -8.06
C ARG A 104 35.71 20.47 -9.44
N ALA A 105 34.82 20.48 -10.43
CA ALA A 105 35.14 20.95 -11.78
C ALA A 105 35.37 22.47 -11.80
N GLY A 106 34.53 23.26 -11.12
CA GLY A 106 34.69 24.70 -11.01
C GLY A 106 35.92 25.15 -10.22
N LYS A 107 36.45 24.31 -9.32
CA LYS A 107 37.70 24.58 -8.59
C LYS A 107 38.96 24.21 -9.38
N ARG A 108 38.81 23.59 -10.56
CA ARG A 108 39.89 23.16 -11.47
C ARG A 108 39.96 23.98 -12.76
N ALA A 109 39.04 24.93 -12.95
CA ALA A 109 39.04 25.93 -14.02
C ALA A 109 39.54 27.27 -13.48
#